data_AF-A0A919NTS8-F1
#
_entry.id   AF-A0A919NTS8-F1
#
_cell.length_a   1.000
_cell.length_b   1.000
_cell.length_c   1.000
_cell.angle_alpha   90.00
_cell.angle_beta   90.00
_cell.angle_gamma   90.00
#
_symmetry.space_group_name_H-M   'P 1'
#
loop_
_entity.id
_entity.type
_entity.pdbx_description
1 polymer ?
#
loop_
_entity_poly.entity_id
_entity_poly.type
_entity_poly.pdbx_seq_one_letter_code
_entity_poly.pdbx_strand_id
1 'polypeptide(L)'
;MREVDLTDDRRSAQPGHAGERWRPLAQQLAARFVAAGDSDEGMVQAAIGVILAVERRVGSGGPQLISVAVPLVIRALRRLRRERFRAWPESVPPFPLLQMAIANAESELCVRLRRSPTVGEVANYLDVAECQIIVGLETGWSVG
;
A
#
# COMPACT_ATOMS: atom_id res chain seq x y z
N MET A 1 -40.80 28.93 -23.88
CA MET A 1 -39.48 28.82 -24.50
C MET A 1 -38.47 28.54 -23.38
N ARG A 2 -38.01 27.28 -23.31
CA ARG A 2 -36.93 26.65 -22.51
C ARG A 2 -36.57 27.14 -21.09
N GLU A 3 -36.92 26.27 -20.15
CA GLU A 3 -36.24 25.80 -18.93
C GLU A 3 -34.70 25.93 -18.89
N VAL A 4 -34.17 26.39 -17.75
CA VAL A 4 -32.95 25.84 -17.14
C VAL A 4 -33.17 25.82 -15.63
N ASP A 5 -33.51 24.63 -15.14
CA ASP A 5 -33.51 24.27 -13.72
C ASP A 5 -32.04 24.16 -13.27
N LEU A 6 -31.53 25.23 -12.63
CA LEU A 6 -30.26 25.21 -11.92
C LEU A 6 -30.45 24.50 -10.57
N THR A 7 -30.58 23.19 -10.64
CA THR A 7 -30.25 22.28 -9.54
C THR A 7 -28.72 22.32 -9.32
N ASP A 8 -28.21 23.46 -8.90
CA ASP A 8 -26.80 23.65 -8.57
C ASP A 8 -26.51 23.06 -7.17
N ASP A 9 -26.38 21.74 -7.16
CA ASP A 9 -25.31 20.96 -6.52
C ASP A 9 -24.82 21.32 -5.11
N ARG A 10 -25.65 21.91 -4.26
CA ARG A 10 -25.31 22.13 -2.83
C ARG A 10 -25.24 20.85 -1.98
N ARG A 11 -25.42 19.67 -2.57
CA ARG A 11 -25.24 18.37 -1.89
C ARG A 11 -23.81 17.81 -1.98
N SER A 12 -22.93 18.40 -2.78
CA SER A 12 -21.55 17.92 -3.01
C SER A 12 -20.54 18.23 -1.89
N ALA A 13 -20.97 18.87 -0.80
CA ALA A 13 -20.07 19.36 0.26
C ALA A 13 -20.32 18.72 1.64
N GLN A 14 -20.64 17.43 1.71
CA GLN A 14 -20.42 16.64 2.92
C GLN A 14 -19.12 15.83 2.75
N PRO A 15 -18.04 16.16 3.49
CA PRO A 15 -16.73 15.51 3.37
C PRO A 15 -16.74 13.99 3.58
N GLY A 16 -17.81 13.42 4.17
CA GLY A 16 -17.96 11.99 4.41
C GLY A 16 -18.45 11.18 3.20
N HIS A 17 -19.29 11.73 2.32
CA HIS A 17 -20.03 10.91 1.33
C HIS A 17 -19.35 10.82 -0.05
N ALA A 18 -18.41 11.70 -0.36
CA ALA A 18 -17.76 11.72 -1.69
C ALA A 18 -16.95 10.44 -1.98
N GLY A 19 -16.47 9.76 -0.94
CA GLY A 19 -15.69 8.53 -1.04
C GLY A 19 -16.50 7.25 -1.04
N GLU A 20 -17.77 7.27 -0.62
CA GLU A 20 -18.59 6.06 -0.43
C GLU A 20 -18.69 5.21 -1.69
N ARG A 21 -18.83 5.85 -2.86
CA ARG A 21 -18.90 5.18 -4.17
C ARG A 21 -17.66 4.37 -4.51
N TRP A 22 -16.51 4.73 -3.96
CA TRP A 22 -15.23 4.07 -4.18
C TRP A 22 -14.90 3.03 -3.12
N ARG A 23 -15.69 2.94 -2.04
CA ARG A 23 -15.45 2.03 -0.91
C ARG A 23 -15.33 0.57 -1.33
N PRO A 24 -16.18 -0.01 -2.20
CA PRO A 24 -16.04 -1.42 -2.59
C PRO A 24 -14.70 -1.71 -3.29
N LEU A 25 -14.30 -0.84 -4.23
CA LEU A 25 -13.01 -0.96 -4.92
C LEU A 25 -11.85 -0.77 -3.95
N ALA A 26 -11.94 0.22 -3.07
CA ALA A 26 -10.95 0.48 -2.04
C ALA A 26 -10.77 -0.71 -1.10
N GLN A 27 -11.86 -1.34 -0.65
CA GLN A 27 -11.83 -2.57 0.17
C GLN A 27 -11.17 -3.74 -0.58
N GLN A 28 -11.53 -3.97 -1.84
CA GLN A 28 -10.91 -5.03 -2.64
C GLN A 28 -9.40 -4.83 -2.80
N LEU A 29 -8.95 -3.59 -2.98
CA LEU A 29 -7.54 -3.26 -3.10
C LEU A 29 -6.82 -3.32 -1.75
N ALA A 30 -7.44 -2.79 -0.69
CA ALA A 30 -6.90 -2.70 0.67
C ALA A 30 -6.75 -4.07 1.35
N ALA A 31 -7.69 -5.00 1.13
CA ALA A 31 -7.72 -6.31 1.78
C ALA A 31 -6.41 -7.11 1.64
N ARG A 32 -5.63 -6.87 0.58
CA ARG A 32 -4.33 -7.52 0.33
C ARG A 32 -3.17 -6.97 1.18
N PHE A 33 -3.40 -5.86 1.88
CA PHE A 33 -2.40 -5.12 2.64
C PHE A 33 -2.73 -5.02 4.13
N VAL A 34 -3.87 -5.53 4.56
CA VAL A 34 -4.25 -5.62 5.98
C VAL A 34 -3.52 -6.80 6.62
N ALA A 35 -2.80 -6.56 7.71
CA ALA A 35 -2.21 -7.62 8.54
C ALA A 35 -3.21 -8.11 9.59
N ALA A 36 -2.97 -9.29 10.16
CA ALA A 36 -3.77 -9.79 11.28
C ALA A 36 -3.69 -8.79 12.46
N GLY A 37 -4.86 -8.35 12.95
CA GLY A 37 -4.96 -7.37 14.04
C GLY A 37 -4.99 -5.90 13.61
N ASP A 38 -4.87 -5.59 12.32
CA ASP A 38 -4.95 -4.22 11.82
C ASP A 38 -6.38 -3.76 11.50
N SER A 39 -6.68 -2.48 11.74
CA SER A 39 -7.92 -1.87 11.29
C SER A 39 -7.90 -1.70 9.77
N ASP A 40 -8.73 -2.47 9.08
CA ASP A 40 -8.95 -2.38 7.62
C ASP A 40 -9.32 -0.95 7.17
N GLU A 41 -10.02 -0.20 8.01
CA GLU A 41 -10.54 1.13 7.68
C GLU A 41 -9.43 2.14 7.32
N GLY A 42 -8.26 2.08 7.97
CA GLY A 42 -7.15 2.99 7.64
C GLY A 42 -6.60 2.77 6.22
N MET A 43 -6.49 1.51 5.78
CA MET A 43 -6.06 1.16 4.43
C MET A 43 -7.14 1.50 3.41
N VAL A 44 -8.40 1.25 3.73
CA VAL A 44 -9.55 1.63 2.89
C VAL A 44 -9.59 3.15 2.69
N GLN A 45 -9.43 3.95 3.75
CA GLN A 45 -9.43 5.42 3.64
C GLN A 45 -8.26 5.95 2.83
N ALA A 46 -7.08 5.35 2.96
CA ALA A 46 -5.93 5.69 2.12
C ALA A 46 -6.20 5.42 0.64
N ALA A 47 -6.79 4.27 0.31
CA ALA A 47 -7.17 3.92 -1.05
C ALA A 47 -8.23 4.90 -1.61
N ILE A 48 -9.26 5.23 -0.83
CA ILE A 48 -10.27 6.24 -1.20
C ILE A 48 -9.61 7.60 -1.47
N GLY A 49 -8.70 8.04 -0.59
CA GLY A 49 -8.01 9.32 -0.73
C GLY A 49 -7.21 9.43 -2.04
N VAL A 50 -6.52 8.36 -2.43
CA VAL A 50 -5.78 8.31 -3.71
C VAL A 50 -6.74 8.34 -4.89
N ILE A 51 -7.82 7.56 -4.86
CA ILE A 51 -8.81 7.54 -5.94
C ILE A 51 -9.41 8.93 -6.15
N LEU A 52 -9.82 9.61 -5.07
CA LEU A 52 -10.36 10.98 -5.12
C LEU A 52 -9.31 12.01 -5.62
N ALA A 53 -8.03 11.81 -5.30
CA ALA A 53 -6.97 12.67 -5.81
C ALA A 53 -6.76 12.52 -7.32
N VAL A 54 -6.83 11.29 -7.84
CA VAL A 54 -6.77 11.04 -9.28
C VAL A 54 -8.02 11.54 -9.98
N GLU A 55 -9.20 11.32 -9.39
CA GLU A 55 -10.47 11.77 -9.94
C GLU A 55 -10.50 13.29 -10.19
N ARG A 56 -9.96 14.07 -9.23
CA ARG A 56 -9.80 15.53 -9.40
C ARG A 56 -8.87 15.94 -10.55
N ARG A 57 -7.98 15.06 -11.00
CA ARG A 57 -6.99 15.36 -12.03
C ARG A 57 -7.42 14.89 -13.43
N VAL A 58 -8.11 13.76 -13.53
CA VAL A 58 -8.44 13.10 -14.81
C VAL A 58 -9.93 13.21 -15.16
N GLY A 59 -10.76 13.69 -14.22
CA GLY A 59 -12.21 13.74 -14.37
C GLY A 59 -12.90 12.55 -13.69
N SER A 60 -14.21 12.69 -13.51
CA SER A 60 -15.02 11.72 -12.76
C SER A 60 -15.29 10.44 -13.54
N GLY A 61 -14.94 9.30 -12.96
CA GLY A 61 -15.30 7.97 -13.44
C GLY A 61 -14.59 7.48 -14.71
N GLY A 62 -15.02 6.30 -15.18
CA GLY A 62 -14.59 5.71 -16.45
C GLY A 62 -13.30 4.86 -16.41
N PRO A 63 -12.99 4.15 -17.51
CA PRO A 63 -11.86 3.21 -17.59
C PRO A 63 -10.49 3.89 -17.39
N GLN A 64 -10.36 5.13 -17.86
CA GLN A 64 -9.12 5.90 -17.77
C GLN A 64 -8.78 6.25 -16.31
N LEU A 65 -9.79 6.58 -15.50
CA LEU A 65 -9.62 6.80 -14.07
C LEU A 65 -9.06 5.54 -13.39
N ILE A 66 -9.69 4.39 -13.60
CA ILE A 66 -9.27 3.12 -12.98
C ILE A 66 -7.85 2.74 -13.40
N SER A 67 -7.52 2.89 -14.68
CA SER A 67 -6.20 2.59 -15.23
C SER A 67 -5.07 3.41 -14.56
N VAL A 68 -5.35 4.67 -14.20
CA VAL A 68 -4.39 5.54 -13.51
C VAL A 68 -4.42 5.33 -12.00
N ALA A 69 -5.61 5.14 -11.41
CA ALA A 69 -5.80 5.08 -9.97
C ALA A 69 -5.28 3.78 -9.34
N VAL A 70 -5.55 2.62 -9.93
CA VAL A 70 -5.20 1.32 -9.34
C VAL A 70 -3.69 1.18 -9.06
N PRO A 71 -2.78 1.48 -10.01
CA PRO A 71 -1.34 1.43 -9.73
C PRO A 71 -0.90 2.38 -8.61
N LEU A 72 -1.54 3.56 -8.51
CA LEU A 72 -1.22 4.56 -7.48
C LEU A 72 -1.73 4.13 -6.09
N VAL A 73 -2.94 3.57 -6.01
CA VAL A 73 -3.48 3.00 -4.77
C VAL A 73 -2.57 1.89 -4.27
N ILE A 74 -2.19 0.95 -5.13
CA ILE A 74 -1.28 -0.14 -4.77
C ILE A 74 0.06 0.40 -4.24
N ARG A 75 0.63 1.42 -4.91
CA ARG A 75 1.88 2.05 -4.45
C ARG A 75 1.73 2.70 -3.08
N ALA A 76 0.63 3.42 -2.85
CA ALA A 76 0.34 4.09 -1.59
C ALA A 76 0.14 3.08 -0.44
N LEU A 77 -0.65 2.02 -0.66
CA LEU A 77 -0.91 0.98 0.34
C LEU A 77 0.38 0.24 0.74
N ARG A 78 1.24 -0.12 -0.23
CA ARG A 78 2.56 -0.70 0.08
C ARG A 78 3.43 0.24 0.91
N ARG A 79 3.45 1.54 0.60
CA ARG A 79 4.23 2.52 1.35
C ARG A 79 3.73 2.63 2.79
N LEU A 80 2.41 2.78 2.98
CA LEU A 80 1.79 2.91 4.30
C LEU A 80 2.05 1.67 5.16
N ARG A 81 1.94 0.47 4.57
CA ARG A 81 2.26 -0.78 5.26
C ARG A 81 3.71 -0.80 5.74
N ARG A 82 4.68 -0.53 4.85
CA ARG A 82 6.11 -0.43 5.22
C ARG A 82 6.38 0.62 6.29
N GLU A 83 5.76 1.78 6.22
CA GLU A 83 5.94 2.86 7.21
C GLU A 83 5.37 2.48 8.58
N ARG A 84 4.23 1.79 8.60
CA ARG A 84 3.64 1.29 9.84
C ARG A 84 4.51 0.21 10.50
N PHE A 85 5.07 -0.71 9.72
CA PHE A 85 6.04 -1.70 10.23
C PHE A 85 7.33 -1.05 10.76
N ARG A 86 7.75 0.12 10.23
CA ARG A 86 8.88 0.89 10.80
C ARG A 86 8.54 1.51 12.15
N ALA A 87 7.28 1.82 12.42
CA ALA A 87 6.84 2.51 13.63
C ALA A 87 6.60 1.58 14.83
N TRP A 88 6.43 0.27 14.62
CA TRP A 88 6.25 -0.72 15.70
C TRP A 88 7.24 -1.90 15.59
N PRO A 89 8.24 -1.98 16.49
CA PRO A 89 9.22 -3.06 16.51
C PRO A 89 8.63 -4.45 16.82
N GLU A 90 7.42 -4.53 17.39
CA GLU A 90 6.79 -5.81 17.78
C GLU A 90 6.14 -6.57 16.60
N SER A 91 5.94 -5.95 15.43
CA SER A 91 5.40 -6.65 14.24
C SER A 91 6.47 -7.34 13.38
N VAL A 92 7.67 -7.58 13.94
CA VAL A 92 8.78 -8.29 13.29
C VAL A 92 8.57 -9.79 13.45
N PRO A 93 8.74 -10.62 12.40
CA PRO A 93 8.78 -12.07 12.57
C PRO A 93 9.86 -12.45 13.59
N PRO A 94 9.70 -13.55 14.35
CA PRO A 94 10.80 -14.10 15.14
C PRO A 94 12.09 -14.15 14.32
N PHE A 95 13.20 -13.69 14.89
CA PHE A 95 14.45 -13.47 14.17
C PHE A 95 14.90 -14.63 13.24
N PRO A 96 14.80 -15.91 13.65
CA PRO A 96 15.13 -17.04 12.78
C PRO A 96 14.23 -17.14 11.53
N LEU A 97 12.95 -16.79 11.65
CA LEU A 97 12.01 -16.79 10.52
C LEU A 97 12.30 -15.63 9.56
N LEU A 98 12.73 -14.48 10.08
CA LEU A 98 13.13 -13.34 9.25
C LEU A 98 14.38 -13.65 8.43
N GLN A 99 15.40 -14.27 9.03
CA GLN A 99 16.61 -14.74 8.35
C GLN A 99 16.30 -15.69 7.20
N MET A 100 15.44 -16.69 7.42
CA MET A 100 15.03 -17.63 6.37
C MET A 100 14.26 -16.92 5.24
N ALA A 101 13.40 -15.96 5.59
CA ALA A 101 12.67 -15.17 4.60
C ALA A 101 13.63 -14.29 3.75
N ILE A 102 14.64 -13.67 4.38
CA ILE A 102 15.69 -12.90 3.70
C ILE A 102 16.46 -13.78 2.72
N ALA A 103 16.96 -14.94 3.16
CA ALA A 103 17.71 -15.85 2.30
C ALA A 103 16.90 -16.34 1.09
N ASN A 104 15.63 -16.69 1.30
CA ASN A 104 14.74 -17.09 0.21
C ASN A 104 14.48 -15.93 -0.77
N ALA A 105 14.22 -14.73 -0.25
CA ALA A 105 13.99 -13.54 -1.07
C ALA A 105 15.24 -13.17 -1.89
N GLU A 106 16.42 -13.24 -1.29
CA GLU A 106 17.69 -12.98 -1.98
C GLU A 106 17.91 -13.94 -3.14
N SER A 107 17.66 -15.25 -2.91
CA SER A 107 17.78 -16.28 -3.95
C SER A 107 16.83 -16.02 -5.13
N GLU A 108 15.55 -15.77 -4.86
CA GLU A 108 14.56 -15.53 -5.92
C GLU A 108 14.83 -14.23 -6.67
N LEU A 109 15.17 -13.15 -5.95
CA LEU A 109 15.50 -11.87 -6.56
C LEU A 109 16.80 -11.93 -7.37
N CYS A 110 17.79 -12.70 -6.93
CA CYS A 110 19.04 -12.87 -7.66
C CYS A 110 18.79 -13.51 -9.03
N VAL A 111 17.98 -14.57 -9.07
CA VAL A 111 17.54 -15.21 -10.33
C VAL A 111 16.77 -14.22 -11.20
N ARG A 112 15.83 -13.47 -10.63
CA ARG A 112 14.95 -12.57 -11.37
C ARG A 112 15.67 -11.33 -11.91
N LEU A 113 16.57 -10.74 -11.12
CA LEU A 113 17.30 -9.52 -11.46
C LEU A 113 18.62 -9.79 -12.20
N ARG A 114 19.09 -11.04 -12.18
CA ARG A 114 20.40 -11.47 -12.69
C ARG A 114 21.57 -10.67 -12.10
N ARG A 115 21.41 -10.26 -10.83
CA ARG A 115 22.41 -9.60 -9.99
C ARG A 115 22.00 -9.75 -8.53
N SER A 116 22.93 -9.48 -7.61
CA SER A 116 22.60 -9.39 -6.19
C SER A 116 21.54 -8.29 -5.95
N PRO A 117 20.47 -8.59 -5.21
CA PRO A 117 19.47 -7.59 -4.83
C PRO A 117 20.02 -6.64 -3.77
N THR A 118 19.48 -5.43 -3.73
CA THR A 118 19.77 -4.43 -2.70
C THR A 118 18.88 -4.65 -1.47
N VAL A 119 19.29 -4.12 -0.31
CA VAL A 119 18.48 -4.14 0.93
C VAL A 119 17.07 -3.61 0.69
N GLY A 120 16.93 -2.52 -0.08
CA GLY A 120 15.63 -1.96 -0.44
C GLY A 120 14.78 -2.88 -1.33
N GLU A 121 15.41 -3.67 -2.20
CA GLU A 121 14.70 -4.64 -3.05
C GLU A 121 14.22 -5.85 -2.26
N VAL A 122 15.05 -6.37 -1.34
CA VAL A 122 14.66 -7.45 -0.43
C VAL A 122 13.55 -6.97 0.51
N ALA A 123 13.69 -5.78 1.10
CA ALA A 123 12.67 -5.16 1.94
C ALA A 123 11.33 -4.98 1.19
N ASN A 124 11.38 -4.54 -0.08
CA ASN A 124 10.19 -4.40 -0.91
C ASN A 124 9.56 -5.74 -1.29
N TYR A 125 10.38 -6.80 -1.47
CA TYR A 125 9.91 -8.13 -1.81
C TYR A 125 9.22 -8.80 -0.62
N LEU A 126 9.82 -8.70 0.58
CA LEU A 126 9.29 -9.25 1.83
C LEU A 126 8.23 -8.36 2.50
N ASP A 127 8.06 -7.13 2.00
CA ASP A 127 7.23 -6.09 2.60
C ASP A 127 7.53 -5.82 4.08
N VAL A 128 8.82 -5.69 4.37
CA VAL A 128 9.34 -5.33 5.68
C VAL A 128 10.12 -4.02 5.59
N ALA A 129 10.49 -3.47 6.74
CA ALA A 129 11.33 -2.29 6.77
C ALA A 129 12.80 -2.64 6.40
N GLU A 130 13.50 -1.72 5.74
CA GLU A 130 14.94 -1.89 5.45
C GLU A 130 15.77 -2.06 6.73
N CYS A 131 15.41 -1.36 7.82
CA CYS A 131 16.06 -1.55 9.12
C CYS A 131 15.91 -2.98 9.65
N GLN A 132 14.79 -3.66 9.37
CA GLN A 132 14.59 -5.05 9.76
C GLN A 132 15.43 -6.00 8.91
N ILE A 133 15.64 -5.70 7.63
CA ILE A 133 16.60 -6.43 6.79
C ILE A 133 18.02 -6.26 7.32
N ILE A 134 18.42 -5.03 7.65
CA ILE A 134 19.75 -4.71 8.21
C ILE A 134 19.96 -5.45 9.53
N VAL A 135 19.01 -5.34 10.47
CA VAL A 135 19.04 -6.09 11.74
C VAL A 135 19.10 -7.60 11.47
N GLY A 136 18.27 -8.09 10.55
CA GLY A 136 18.25 -9.46 10.02
C GLY A 136 19.63 -9.97 9.63
N LEU A 137 20.36 -9.18 8.84
CA LEU A 137 21.68 -9.52 8.29
C LEU A 137 22.80 -9.37 9.34
N GLU A 138 22.78 -8.33 10.17
CA GLU A 138 23.83 -8.04 11.16
C GLU A 138 23.92 -9.09 12.27
N THR A 139 22.79 -9.62 12.72
CA THR A 139 22.75 -10.61 13.81
C THR A 139 23.01 -12.04 13.34
N GLY A 140 23.15 -12.28 12.03
CA GLY A 140 23.64 -13.55 11.46
C GLY A 140 25.15 -13.74 11.58
N TRP A 141 25.88 -12.73 12.03
CA TRP A 141 27.35 -12.74 12.14
C TRP A 141 27.88 -12.70 13.59
N SER A 142 27.00 -12.78 14.60
CA SER A 142 27.39 -12.94 16.00
C SER A 142 26.87 -14.26 16.57
N VAL A 143 27.45 -15.36 16.09
CA VAL A 143 27.53 -16.61 16.86
C VAL A 143 29.00 -17.01 16.87
N GLY A 144 29.73 -16.41 17.82
CA GLY A 144 31.02 -16.89 18.28
C GLY A 144 30.84 -17.67 19.58
#